data_AF-X1V5V2-F1
#
_entry.id   AF-X1V5V2-F1
#
_cell.length_a   1.000
_cell.length_b   1.000
_cell.length_c   1.000
_cell.angle_alpha   90.00
_cell.angle_beta   90.00
_cell.angle_gamma   90.00
#
_symmetry.space_group_name_H-M   'P 1'
#
loop_
_entity.id
_entity.type
_entity.pdbx_description
1 polymer ?
#
loop_
_entity_poly.entity_id
_entity_poly.type
_entity_poly.pdbx_seq_one_letter_code
_entity_poly.pdbx_strand_id
1 'polypeptide(L)'
;GMSIIMKVLGVRKGYIAIETNKPDAIEAMQVCSKHNDLDAAIVPLQTRYPQGAEKMLIQSVLGRRVPLGGLPMDVGVIVNNVGTALAVTEAVIEGKPLIQRIVTITGNGINEPKNVMTRVGSSFSHLIRHCGGLKTETSQVFMGGPMMGIAQYDLNVPVVKATSAIICTTDTTVKRIKTSPCIRCGNCVSACPMNLLPTRLARLTEMKQWESAEELGIDHCIECGSCSYVCPSQIPLVQWIRLGKYHLTQMKAKASV
;
A
#
# COMPACT_ATOMS: atom_id res chain seq x y z
N GLY A 1 5.75 -0.34 21.37
CA GLY A 1 6.17 -0.38 19.95
C GLY A 1 7.08 0.76 19.60
N MET A 2 6.51 1.94 19.35
CA MET A 2 7.26 3.15 18.98
C MET A 2 8.43 3.45 19.93
N SER A 3 8.21 3.38 21.25
CA SER A 3 9.26 3.64 22.24
C SER A 3 10.47 2.70 22.12
N ILE A 4 10.24 1.43 21.81
CA ILE A 4 11.31 0.44 21.60
C ILE A 4 12.09 0.79 20.33
N ILE A 5 11.36 1.06 19.23
CA ILE A 5 11.96 1.43 17.94
C ILE A 5 12.83 2.69 18.09
N MET A 6 12.31 3.73 18.74
CA MET A 6 13.04 4.98 18.98
C MET A 6 14.30 4.76 19.82
N LYS A 7 14.20 3.96 20.90
CA LYS A 7 15.34 3.65 21.77
C LYS A 7 16.45 2.89 21.03
N VAL A 8 16.09 1.85 20.27
CA VAL A 8 17.06 1.03 19.52
C VAL A 8 17.77 1.85 18.44
N LEU A 9 17.04 2.74 17.77
CA LEU A 9 17.59 3.55 16.68
C LEU A 9 18.24 4.86 17.16
N GLY A 10 18.20 5.17 18.46
CA GLY A 10 18.70 6.44 19.00
C GLY A 10 17.93 7.67 18.51
N VAL A 11 16.67 7.51 18.11
CA VAL A 11 15.84 8.60 17.59
C VAL A 11 15.14 9.33 18.73
N ARG A 12 15.28 10.66 18.77
CA ARG A 12 14.71 11.49 19.85
C ARG A 12 13.25 11.83 19.65
N LYS A 13 12.80 12.01 18.40
CA LYS A 13 11.46 12.53 18.08
C LYS A 13 10.66 11.56 17.21
N GLY A 14 9.44 11.28 17.62
CA GLY A 14 8.49 10.40 16.94
C GLY A 14 7.27 11.14 16.40
N TYR A 15 6.64 10.57 15.37
CA TYR A 15 5.38 11.08 14.83
C TYR A 15 4.44 9.91 14.57
N ILE A 16 3.20 10.03 15.03
CA ILE A 16 2.13 9.06 14.80
C ILE A 16 1.09 9.74 13.95
N ALA A 17 1.08 9.42 12.66
CA ALA A 17 0.24 10.08 11.70
C ALA A 17 -1.06 9.29 11.48
N ILE A 18 -2.21 9.94 11.69
CA ILE A 18 -3.53 9.31 11.67
C ILE A 18 -4.45 10.15 10.80
N GLU A 19 -5.20 9.53 9.90
CA GLU A 19 -6.17 10.25 9.07
C GLU A 19 -7.31 10.84 9.93
N THR A 20 -7.76 12.05 9.58
CA THR A 20 -8.79 12.79 10.31
C THR A 20 -10.16 12.11 10.34
N ASN A 21 -10.40 11.12 9.47
CA ASN A 21 -11.62 10.30 9.50
C ASN A 21 -11.63 9.23 10.60
N LYS A 22 -10.63 9.19 11.49
CA LYS A 22 -10.54 8.26 12.64
C LYS A 22 -10.38 9.05 13.95
N PRO A 23 -11.39 9.86 14.33
CA PRO A 23 -11.29 10.72 15.52
C PRO A 23 -11.10 9.92 16.81
N ASP A 24 -11.73 8.75 16.89
CA ASP A 24 -11.59 7.77 17.98
C ASP A 24 -10.14 7.29 18.15
N ALA A 25 -9.45 6.97 17.05
CA ALA A 25 -8.06 6.56 17.08
C ALA A 25 -7.13 7.72 17.48
N ILE A 26 -7.43 8.94 17.03
CA ILE A 26 -6.67 10.14 17.41
C ILE A 26 -6.82 10.38 18.92
N GLU A 27 -8.04 10.34 19.44
CA GLU A 27 -8.32 10.54 20.86
C GLU A 27 -7.64 9.48 21.73
N ALA A 28 -7.78 8.20 21.38
CA ALA A 28 -7.14 7.10 22.10
C ALA A 28 -5.61 7.27 22.13
N MET A 29 -4.99 7.62 21.01
CA MET A 29 -3.54 7.81 20.93
C MET A 29 -3.09 9.07 21.68
N GLN A 30 -3.89 10.13 21.71
CA GLN A 30 -3.62 11.33 22.52
C GLN A 30 -3.65 11.00 24.01
N VAL A 31 -4.63 10.22 24.49
CA VAL A 31 -4.67 9.76 25.89
C VAL A 31 -3.42 8.94 26.22
N CYS A 32 -3.07 7.94 25.40
CA CYS A 32 -1.89 7.11 25.63
C CYS A 32 -0.56 7.91 25.58
N SER A 33 -0.50 8.98 24.77
CA SER A 33 0.70 9.82 24.67
C SER A 33 1.00 10.59 25.96
N LYS A 34 -0.03 10.98 26.73
CA LYS A 34 0.13 11.68 28.02
C LYS A 34 0.79 10.84 29.11
N HIS A 35 0.73 9.51 28.97
CA HIS A 35 1.25 8.57 29.97
C HIS A 35 2.66 8.06 29.66
N ASN A 36 3.31 8.55 28.59
CA ASN A 36 4.65 8.13 28.20
C ASN A 36 5.57 9.34 28.11
N ASP A 37 6.78 9.25 28.66
CA ASP A 37 7.86 10.24 28.49
C ASP A 37 8.48 10.24 27.08
N LEU A 38 7.74 9.75 26.09
CA LEU A 38 8.19 9.67 24.71
C LEU A 38 7.92 11.01 24.02
N ASP A 39 8.95 11.65 23.47
CA ASP A 39 8.78 12.82 22.58
C ASP A 39 8.20 12.36 21.23
N ALA A 40 6.89 12.09 21.23
CA ALA A 40 6.13 11.67 20.06
C ALA A 40 4.86 12.52 19.90
N ALA A 41 4.67 13.07 18.70
CA ALA A 41 3.49 13.87 18.37
C ALA A 41 2.45 13.05 17.59
N ILE A 42 1.17 13.18 17.97
CA ILE A 42 0.06 12.72 17.15
C ILE A 42 -0.21 13.77 16.07
N VAL A 43 -0.17 13.36 14.80
CA VAL A 43 -0.32 14.25 13.65
C VAL A 43 -1.56 13.83 12.84
N PRO A 44 -2.69 14.54 12.99
CA PRO A 44 -3.84 14.34 12.13
C PRO A 44 -3.52 14.69 10.68
N LEU A 45 -3.87 13.82 9.74
CA LEU A 45 -3.65 14.01 8.31
C LEU A 45 -4.97 14.09 7.55
N GLN A 46 -4.99 14.85 6.47
CA GLN A 46 -6.12 14.86 5.55
C GLN A 46 -6.37 13.46 4.99
N THR A 47 -7.65 13.07 4.93
CA THR A 47 -8.08 11.79 4.35
C THR A 47 -8.01 11.89 2.82
N ARG A 48 -6.83 11.62 2.26
CA ARG A 48 -6.56 11.73 0.82
C ARG A 48 -5.66 10.59 0.36
N TYR A 49 -6.03 9.88 -0.69
CA TYR A 49 -5.12 8.89 -1.28
C TYR A 49 -4.07 9.58 -2.19
N PRO A 50 -2.77 9.23 -2.17
CA PRO A 50 -2.08 8.21 -1.35
C PRO A 50 -1.27 8.81 -0.18
N GLN A 51 -1.89 9.58 0.70
CA GLN A 51 -1.24 10.26 1.83
C GLN A 51 -0.43 9.31 2.74
N GLY A 52 -0.90 8.07 2.91
CA GLY A 52 -0.21 7.05 3.72
C GLY A 52 1.02 6.43 3.06
N ALA A 53 1.34 6.77 1.80
CA ALA A 53 2.58 6.31 1.17
C ALA A 53 3.78 6.97 1.86
N GLU A 54 4.83 6.20 2.08
CA GLU A 54 6.00 6.60 2.86
C GLU A 54 6.57 7.97 2.48
N LYS A 55 6.82 8.22 1.19
CA LYS A 55 7.35 9.50 0.71
C LYS A 55 6.37 10.67 0.92
N MET A 56 5.06 10.42 0.80
CA MET A 56 4.02 11.43 1.01
C MET A 56 3.89 11.76 2.50
N LEU A 57 3.97 10.74 3.34
CA LEU A 57 3.91 10.88 4.79
C LEU A 57 5.05 11.76 5.31
N ILE A 58 6.29 11.49 4.85
CA ILE A 58 7.47 12.30 5.21
C ILE A 58 7.27 13.75 4.79
N GLN A 59 6.79 13.99 3.56
CA GLN A 59 6.56 15.34 3.06
C GLN A 59 5.48 16.07 3.87
N SER A 60 4.38 15.42 4.21
CA SER A 60 3.28 16.09 4.92
C SER A 60 3.52 16.29 6.40
N VAL A 61 4.29 15.40 7.05
CA VAL A 61 4.60 15.52 8.48
C VAL A 61 5.81 16.42 8.72
N LEU A 62 6.84 16.32 7.88
CA LEU A 62 8.14 16.97 8.12
C LEU A 62 8.51 18.04 7.08
N GLY A 63 7.73 18.19 6.00
CA GLY A 63 8.08 19.08 4.89
C GLY A 63 9.27 18.61 4.06
N ARG A 64 9.85 17.43 4.36
CA ARG A 64 11.04 16.89 3.68
C ARG A 64 10.63 16.12 2.43
N ARG A 65 11.35 16.31 1.33
CA ARG A 65 11.15 15.51 0.11
C ARG A 65 12.24 14.47 0.00
N VAL A 66 11.83 13.20 -0.05
CA VAL A 66 12.74 12.11 -0.37
C VAL A 66 13.13 12.24 -1.85
N PRO A 67 14.43 12.22 -2.21
CA PRO A 67 14.85 12.29 -3.60
C PRO A 67 14.26 11.14 -4.43
N LEU A 68 14.20 11.36 -5.75
CA LEU A 68 13.86 10.30 -6.70
C LEU A 68 14.93 9.19 -6.60
N GLY A 69 14.49 7.93 -6.60
CA GLY A 69 15.37 6.78 -6.33
C GLY A 69 15.84 6.64 -4.87
N GLY A 70 15.83 7.71 -4.08
CA GLY A 70 16.28 7.70 -2.69
C GLY A 70 15.34 7.01 -1.71
N LEU A 71 15.90 6.67 -0.56
CA LEU A 71 15.25 6.05 0.58
C LEU A 71 14.91 7.11 1.66
N PRO A 72 13.92 6.84 2.52
CA PRO A 72 13.62 7.66 3.69
C PRO A 72 14.84 8.00 4.57
N MET A 73 15.78 7.06 4.65
CA MET A 73 17.01 7.23 5.43
C MET A 73 17.89 8.35 4.88
N ASP A 74 17.83 8.63 3.57
CA ASP A 74 18.58 9.72 2.93
C ASP A 74 18.13 11.11 3.42
N VAL A 75 16.92 11.19 4.01
CA VAL A 75 16.40 12.41 4.66
C VAL A 75 16.31 12.26 6.18
N GLY A 76 16.96 11.24 6.74
CA GLY A 76 17.04 10.98 8.18
C GLY A 76 15.71 10.58 8.81
N VAL A 77 14.87 9.84 8.08
CA VAL A 77 13.55 9.40 8.55
C VAL A 77 13.39 7.89 8.38
N ILE A 78 12.72 7.26 9.33
CA ILE A 78 12.29 5.86 9.23
C ILE A 78 10.77 5.85 9.42
N VAL A 79 10.07 5.23 8.49
CA VAL A 79 8.61 5.11 8.53
C VAL A 79 8.24 3.65 8.80
N ASN A 80 7.42 3.43 9.82
CA ASN A 80 6.94 2.09 10.18
C ASN A 80 5.42 2.06 10.16
N ASN A 81 4.86 0.95 9.68
CA ASN A 81 3.44 0.68 9.81
C ASN A 81 3.09 0.41 11.29
N VAL A 82 1.88 0.79 11.70
CA VAL A 82 1.38 0.54 13.06
C VAL A 82 1.40 -0.94 13.45
N GLY A 83 1.09 -1.84 12.51
CA GLY A 83 1.16 -3.29 12.74
C GLY A 83 2.60 -3.76 12.99
N THR A 84 3.59 -3.13 12.37
CA THR A 84 5.01 -3.39 12.65
C THR A 84 5.37 -2.93 14.06
N ALA A 85 4.94 -1.73 14.47
CA ALA A 85 5.19 -1.23 15.81
C ALA A 85 4.54 -2.12 16.90
N LEU A 86 3.37 -2.69 16.64
CA LEU A 86 2.74 -3.70 17.50
C LEU A 86 3.58 -4.97 17.55
N ALA A 87 3.96 -5.54 16.40
CA ALA A 87 4.76 -6.75 16.31
C ALA A 87 6.13 -6.63 17.01
N VAL A 88 6.76 -5.44 16.97
CA VAL A 88 7.99 -5.17 17.73
C VAL A 88 7.76 -5.27 19.24
N THR A 89 6.58 -4.84 19.71
CA THR A 89 6.21 -4.95 21.12
C THR A 89 6.04 -6.42 21.52
N GLU A 90 5.27 -7.18 20.74
CA GLU A 90 5.05 -8.61 20.97
C GLU A 90 6.38 -9.38 20.95
N ALA A 91 7.27 -9.08 20.00
CA ALA A 91 8.55 -9.77 19.88
C ALA A 91 9.51 -9.48 21.05
N VAL A 92 9.62 -8.23 21.48
CA VAL A 92 10.61 -7.81 22.48
C VAL A 92 10.11 -8.03 23.91
N ILE A 93 8.83 -7.79 24.17
CA ILE A 93 8.25 -7.89 25.52
C ILE A 93 7.71 -9.29 25.79
N GLU A 94 6.99 -9.88 24.83
CA GLU A 94 6.29 -11.16 25.02
C GLU A 94 7.09 -12.35 24.46
N GLY A 95 8.22 -12.11 23.78
CA GLY A 95 8.99 -13.16 23.11
C GLY A 95 8.23 -13.80 21.94
N LYS A 96 7.20 -13.13 21.43
CA LYS A 96 6.25 -13.69 20.46
C LYS A 96 6.63 -13.28 19.04
N PRO A 97 7.00 -14.22 18.15
CA PRO A 97 7.27 -13.90 16.75
C PRO A 97 5.99 -13.49 16.02
N LEU A 98 6.11 -12.94 14.80
CA LEU A 98 4.97 -12.56 13.97
C LEU A 98 4.21 -13.79 13.46
N ILE A 99 3.36 -14.34 14.32
CA ILE A 99 2.54 -15.53 14.06
C ILE A 99 1.09 -15.18 13.70
N GLN A 100 0.67 -13.94 13.96
CA GLN A 100 -0.68 -13.48 13.72
C GLN A 100 -0.71 -12.08 13.13
N ARG A 101 -1.81 -11.74 12.46
CA ARG A 101 -2.04 -10.42 11.88
C ARG A 101 -3.53 -10.10 11.82
N ILE A 102 -3.86 -8.82 11.95
CA ILE A 102 -5.20 -8.30 11.69
C ILE A 102 -5.39 -8.16 10.17
N VAL A 103 -6.40 -8.81 9.63
CA VAL A 103 -6.80 -8.74 8.23
C VAL A 103 -8.22 -8.20 8.14
N THR A 104 -8.42 -7.15 7.34
CA THR A 104 -9.76 -6.63 7.03
C THR A 104 -10.37 -7.44 5.89
N ILE A 105 -11.42 -8.22 6.15
CA ILE A 105 -12.21 -8.87 5.10
C ILE A 105 -13.43 -7.98 4.81
N THR A 106 -13.54 -7.48 3.59
CA THR A 106 -14.56 -6.48 3.23
C THR A 106 -14.94 -6.53 1.74
N GLY A 107 -15.80 -5.61 1.33
CA GLY A 107 -16.33 -5.47 -0.03
C GLY A 107 -17.78 -5.94 -0.14
N ASN A 108 -18.43 -5.62 -1.27
CA ASN A 108 -19.84 -5.94 -1.47
C ASN A 108 -20.10 -7.43 -1.78
N GLY A 109 -19.05 -8.22 -2.07
CA GLY A 109 -19.10 -9.66 -2.36
C GLY A 109 -18.91 -10.59 -1.16
N ILE A 110 -18.79 -10.07 0.06
CA ILE A 110 -18.74 -10.90 1.29
C ILE A 110 -20.04 -10.73 2.09
N ASN A 111 -20.51 -11.81 2.74
CA ASN A 111 -21.72 -11.76 3.57
C ASN A 111 -21.50 -10.98 4.87
N GLU A 112 -20.39 -11.21 5.57
CA GLU A 112 -20.11 -10.58 6.87
C GLU A 112 -18.74 -9.88 6.88
N PRO A 113 -18.66 -8.61 6.44
CA PRO A 113 -17.41 -7.86 6.45
C PRO A 113 -16.97 -7.56 7.89
N LYS A 114 -15.72 -7.88 8.23
CA LYS A 114 -15.15 -7.65 9.57
C LYS A 114 -13.62 -7.69 9.57
N ASN A 115 -13.03 -7.16 10.63
CA ASN A 115 -11.60 -7.32 10.90
C ASN A 115 -11.37 -8.62 11.67
N VAL A 116 -10.42 -9.44 11.23
CA VAL A 116 -10.13 -10.75 11.85
C VAL A 116 -8.65 -10.80 12.25
N MET A 117 -8.39 -11.18 13.50
CA MET A 117 -7.05 -11.60 13.92
C MET A 117 -6.85 -13.06 13.50
N THR A 118 -5.87 -13.31 12.63
CA THR A 118 -5.64 -14.65 12.07
C THR A 118 -4.17 -15.02 12.06
N ARG A 119 -3.86 -16.31 11.90
CA ARG A 119 -2.49 -16.80 11.80
C ARG A 119 -1.91 -16.51 10.42
N VAL A 120 -0.63 -16.15 10.40
CA VAL A 120 0.13 -16.18 9.15
C VAL A 120 0.14 -17.63 8.64
N GLY A 121 -0.23 -17.84 7.38
CA GLY A 121 -0.43 -19.15 6.77
C GLY A 121 -1.90 -19.60 6.66
N SER A 122 -2.84 -18.99 7.38
CA SER A 122 -4.27 -19.32 7.22
C SER A 122 -4.74 -19.04 5.79
N SER A 123 -5.55 -19.93 5.20
CA SER A 123 -6.02 -19.75 3.83
C SER A 123 -7.08 -18.66 3.71
N PHE A 124 -7.15 -18.00 2.55
CA PHE A 124 -8.22 -17.03 2.28
C PHE A 124 -9.59 -17.72 2.30
N SER A 125 -9.69 -18.95 1.78
CA SER A 125 -10.90 -19.77 1.82
C SER A 125 -11.41 -20.04 3.24
N HIS A 126 -10.51 -20.20 4.21
CA HIS A 126 -10.89 -20.34 5.62
C HIS A 126 -11.46 -19.03 6.19
N LEU A 127 -10.79 -17.91 5.93
CA LEU A 127 -11.25 -16.61 6.41
C LEU A 127 -12.56 -16.16 5.78
N ILE A 128 -12.71 -16.38 4.49
CA ILE A 128 -13.94 -16.07 3.76
C ILE A 128 -15.12 -16.86 4.34
N ARG A 129 -14.94 -18.17 4.63
CA ARG A 129 -15.97 -18.97 5.31
C ARG A 129 -16.29 -18.45 6.70
N HIS A 130 -15.27 -18.04 7.46
CA HIS A 130 -15.46 -17.40 8.78
C HIS A 130 -16.23 -16.07 8.70
N CYS A 131 -16.18 -15.38 7.55
CA CYS A 131 -16.93 -14.16 7.24
C CYS A 131 -18.27 -14.44 6.51
N GLY A 132 -18.88 -15.60 6.74
CA GLY A 132 -20.19 -15.95 6.19
C GLY A 132 -20.16 -16.38 4.71
N GLY A 133 -18.97 -16.53 4.11
CA GLY A 133 -18.82 -16.93 2.71
C GLY A 133 -18.98 -15.79 1.71
N LEU A 134 -18.65 -16.10 0.45
CA LEU A 134 -18.86 -15.19 -0.69
C LEU A 134 -20.34 -15.15 -1.06
N LYS A 135 -20.78 -14.00 -1.57
CA LYS A 135 -22.07 -13.88 -2.25
C LYS A 135 -22.01 -14.51 -3.63
N THR A 136 -23.16 -14.96 -4.13
CA THR A 136 -23.29 -15.58 -5.46
C THR A 136 -22.80 -14.67 -6.58
N GLU A 137 -22.98 -13.35 -6.44
CA GLU A 137 -22.60 -12.36 -7.45
C GLU A 137 -21.13 -11.94 -7.37
N THR A 138 -20.33 -12.54 -6.47
CA THR A 138 -18.92 -12.19 -6.30
C THR A 138 -18.16 -12.48 -7.58
N SER A 139 -17.51 -11.44 -8.12
CA SER A 139 -16.78 -11.51 -9.38
C SER A 139 -15.29 -11.77 -9.15
N GLN A 140 -14.69 -11.16 -8.12
CA GLN A 140 -13.25 -11.16 -7.86
C GLN A 140 -12.91 -11.01 -6.38
N VAL A 141 -11.76 -11.56 -6.00
CA VAL A 141 -11.16 -11.41 -4.66
C VAL A 141 -9.77 -10.81 -4.80
N PHE A 142 -9.45 -9.78 -4.02
CA PHE A 142 -8.17 -9.09 -4.03
C PHE A 142 -7.45 -9.23 -2.69
N MET A 143 -6.14 -9.44 -2.73
CA MET A 143 -5.26 -9.23 -1.59
C MET A 143 -4.78 -7.77 -1.57
N GLY A 144 -5.12 -7.02 -0.52
CA GLY A 144 -4.75 -5.62 -0.33
C GLY A 144 -5.91 -4.64 -0.54
N GLY A 145 -5.58 -3.37 -0.79
CA GLY A 145 -6.56 -2.30 -1.00
C GLY A 145 -7.15 -2.28 -2.42
N PRO A 146 -8.22 -1.50 -2.66
CA PRO A 146 -8.92 -1.47 -3.95
C PRO A 146 -8.05 -0.96 -5.11
N MET A 147 -7.04 -0.13 -4.82
CA MET A 147 -6.17 0.49 -5.82
C MET A 147 -4.93 -0.34 -6.15
N MET A 148 -4.29 -0.91 -5.13
CA MET A 148 -3.01 -1.63 -5.26
C MET A 148 -3.16 -3.14 -5.20
N GLY A 149 -4.36 -3.64 -4.87
CA GLY A 149 -4.62 -5.03 -4.57
C GLY A 149 -4.29 -5.97 -5.72
N ILE A 150 -3.89 -7.18 -5.37
CA ILE A 150 -3.56 -8.24 -6.33
C ILE A 150 -4.76 -9.17 -6.42
N ALA A 151 -5.35 -9.29 -7.61
CA ALA A 151 -6.43 -10.24 -7.85
C ALA A 151 -5.93 -11.67 -7.61
N GLN A 152 -6.70 -12.43 -6.85
CA GLN A 152 -6.39 -13.83 -6.54
C GLN A 152 -7.08 -14.75 -7.54
N TYR A 153 -6.32 -15.70 -8.08
CA TYR A 153 -6.85 -16.76 -8.95
C TYR A 153 -7.41 -17.93 -8.15
N ASP A 154 -6.81 -18.21 -6.99
CA ASP A 154 -7.22 -19.27 -6.06
C ASP A 154 -7.43 -18.67 -4.66
N LEU A 155 -8.37 -19.22 -3.90
CA LEU A 155 -8.65 -18.86 -2.51
C LEU A 155 -7.87 -19.74 -1.52
N ASN A 156 -7.20 -20.79 -1.98
CA ASN A 156 -6.29 -21.61 -1.18
C ASN A 156 -4.88 -21.00 -1.08
N VAL A 157 -4.79 -19.68 -1.19
CA VAL A 157 -3.57 -18.91 -0.94
C VAL A 157 -3.45 -18.54 0.54
N PRO A 158 -2.24 -18.49 1.10
CA PRO A 158 -2.02 -18.17 2.50
C PRO A 158 -2.09 -16.67 2.77
N VAL A 159 -2.56 -16.31 3.96
CA VAL A 159 -2.29 -15.02 4.57
C VAL A 159 -0.78 -14.91 4.84
N VAL A 160 -0.17 -13.85 4.33
CA VAL A 160 1.24 -13.54 4.54
C VAL A 160 1.39 -12.24 5.34
N LYS A 161 2.62 -11.92 5.78
CA LYS A 161 2.91 -10.68 6.54
C LYS A 161 2.42 -9.39 5.86
N ALA A 162 2.31 -9.42 4.53
CA ALA A 162 1.86 -8.29 3.71
C ALA A 162 0.33 -8.22 3.54
N THR A 163 -0.42 -9.26 3.91
CA THR A 163 -1.87 -9.29 3.76
C THR A 163 -2.54 -8.38 4.79
N SER A 164 -2.90 -7.16 4.40
CA SER A 164 -3.65 -6.22 5.26
C SER A 164 -5.16 -6.33 5.09
N ALA A 165 -5.62 -6.68 3.89
CA ALA A 165 -7.03 -6.76 3.56
C ALA A 165 -7.30 -7.85 2.52
N ILE A 166 -8.52 -8.39 2.55
CA ILE A 166 -9.10 -9.26 1.53
C ILE A 166 -10.39 -8.58 1.08
N ILE A 167 -10.42 -8.09 -0.16
CA ILE A 167 -11.57 -7.39 -0.72
C ILE A 167 -12.29 -8.33 -1.68
N CYS A 168 -13.55 -8.65 -1.38
CA CYS A 168 -14.43 -9.45 -2.22
C CYS A 168 -15.42 -8.49 -2.91
N THR A 169 -15.40 -8.42 -4.23
CA THR A 169 -16.25 -7.49 -4.99
C THR A 169 -17.24 -8.25 -5.87
N THR A 170 -18.45 -7.72 -6.02
CA THR A 170 -19.41 -8.13 -7.07
C THR A 170 -19.27 -7.28 -8.33
N ASP A 171 -18.38 -6.28 -8.31
CA ASP A 171 -18.22 -5.38 -9.41
C ASP A 171 -17.69 -6.12 -10.64
N THR A 172 -18.51 -6.15 -11.69
CA THR A 172 -18.14 -6.74 -12.98
C THR A 172 -17.58 -5.70 -13.94
N THR A 173 -17.50 -4.42 -13.53
CA THR A 173 -16.90 -3.37 -14.35
C THR A 173 -15.48 -3.74 -14.75
N VAL A 174 -14.68 -4.39 -13.88
CA VAL A 174 -13.34 -4.90 -14.20
C VAL A 174 -13.33 -5.84 -15.41
N LYS A 175 -14.39 -6.64 -15.62
CA LYS A 175 -14.56 -7.49 -16.81
C LYS A 175 -15.06 -6.73 -18.05
N ARG A 176 -15.56 -5.50 -17.88
CA ARG A 176 -16.21 -4.68 -18.91
C ARG A 176 -15.44 -3.41 -19.31
N ILE A 177 -14.30 -3.13 -18.67
CA ILE A 177 -13.43 -2.01 -19.04
C ILE A 177 -12.87 -2.27 -20.45
N LYS A 178 -13.50 -1.68 -21.47
CA LYS A 178 -12.88 -1.54 -22.78
C LYS A 178 -11.93 -0.35 -22.71
N THR A 179 -10.64 -0.65 -22.69
CA THR A 179 -9.62 0.39 -22.81
C THR A 179 -9.80 1.14 -24.12
N SER A 180 -9.94 2.45 -24.04
CA SER A 180 -10.01 3.34 -25.20
C SER A 180 -8.63 3.94 -25.48
N PRO A 181 -8.38 4.47 -26.69
CA PRO A 181 -7.18 5.24 -26.97
C PRO A 181 -7.00 6.43 -26.01
N CYS A 182 -5.75 6.79 -25.73
CA CYS A 182 -5.41 7.94 -24.89
C CYS A 182 -5.85 9.25 -25.57
N ILE A 183 -6.67 10.03 -24.87
CA ILE A 183 -7.13 11.36 -25.34
C ILE A 183 -6.21 12.52 -24.94
N ARG A 184 -5.06 12.23 -24.33
CA ARG A 184 -4.04 13.23 -23.92
C ARG A 184 -4.55 14.34 -22.98
N CYS A 185 -5.49 14.02 -22.08
CA CYS A 185 -6.06 14.99 -21.13
C CYS A 185 -5.12 15.46 -20.00
N GLY A 186 -4.01 14.78 -19.75
CA GLY A 186 -3.05 15.15 -18.70
C GLY A 186 -3.41 14.70 -17.27
N ASN A 187 -4.63 14.20 -17.01
CA ASN A 187 -5.08 13.80 -15.65
C ASN A 187 -4.10 12.87 -14.92
N CYS A 188 -3.54 11.88 -15.63
CA CYS A 188 -2.60 10.93 -15.06
C CYS A 188 -1.30 11.57 -14.57
N VAL A 189 -0.84 12.66 -15.22
CA VAL A 189 0.35 13.41 -14.83
C VAL A 189 0.03 14.24 -13.59
N SER A 190 -1.07 14.98 -13.61
CA SER A 190 -1.51 15.81 -12.48
C SER A 190 -1.81 14.99 -11.22
N ALA A 191 -2.30 13.75 -11.37
CA ALA A 191 -2.59 12.86 -10.25
C ALA A 191 -1.37 12.06 -9.76
N CYS A 192 -0.22 12.11 -10.46
CA CYS A 192 0.95 11.34 -10.07
C CYS A 192 1.68 12.01 -8.90
N PRO A 193 1.74 11.40 -7.70
CA PRO A 193 2.44 12.00 -6.55
C PRO A 193 3.96 12.07 -6.75
N MET A 194 4.50 11.27 -7.67
CA MET A 194 5.93 11.21 -7.99
C MET A 194 6.31 12.11 -9.18
N ASN A 195 5.37 12.88 -9.74
CA ASN A 195 5.58 13.73 -10.92
C ASN A 195 6.14 12.98 -12.14
N LEU A 196 5.73 11.72 -12.33
CA LEU A 196 6.12 10.91 -13.48
C LEU A 196 5.20 11.19 -14.68
N LEU A 197 5.49 10.54 -15.82
CA LEU A 197 4.67 10.54 -17.04
C LEU A 197 4.04 9.16 -17.28
N PRO A 198 2.95 8.77 -16.58
CA PRO A 198 2.46 7.40 -16.57
C PRO A 198 2.09 6.84 -17.95
N THR A 199 1.47 7.65 -18.80
CA THR A 199 1.10 7.25 -20.17
C THR A 199 2.31 6.97 -21.04
N ARG A 200 3.40 7.74 -20.89
CA ARG A 200 4.64 7.53 -21.63
C ARG A 200 5.35 6.26 -21.13
N LEU A 201 5.44 6.07 -19.82
CA LEU A 201 6.00 4.87 -19.20
C LEU A 201 5.24 3.60 -19.63
N ALA A 202 3.91 3.64 -19.61
CA ALA A 202 3.08 2.52 -20.03
C ALA A 202 3.30 2.17 -21.51
N ARG A 203 3.38 3.17 -22.39
CA ARG A 203 3.61 2.95 -23.82
C ARG A 203 5.00 2.40 -24.12
N LEU A 204 6.05 2.90 -23.45
CA LEU A 204 7.40 2.33 -23.58
C LEU A 204 7.43 0.87 -23.13
N THR A 205 6.74 0.55 -22.04
CA THR A 205 6.57 -0.82 -21.56
C THR A 205 5.86 -1.71 -22.59
N GLU A 206 4.75 -1.23 -23.16
CA GLU A 206 4.00 -1.94 -24.21
C GLU A 206 4.88 -2.24 -25.44
N MET A 207 5.74 -1.28 -25.80
CA MET A 207 6.72 -1.40 -26.89
C MET A 207 7.99 -2.19 -26.49
N LYS A 208 8.07 -2.70 -25.25
CA LYS A 208 9.24 -3.40 -24.69
C LYS A 208 10.53 -2.58 -24.70
N GLN A 209 10.43 -1.25 -24.64
CA GLN A 209 11.56 -0.33 -24.58
C GLN A 209 11.94 -0.07 -23.11
N TRP A 210 12.62 -1.03 -22.50
CA TRP A 210 12.87 -1.05 -21.06
C TRP A 210 13.87 0.03 -20.64
N GLU A 211 14.97 0.17 -21.37
CA GLU A 211 16.03 1.15 -21.12
C GLU A 211 15.46 2.57 -21.17
N SER A 212 14.67 2.89 -22.19
CA SER A 212 13.99 4.19 -22.28
C SER A 212 12.96 4.40 -21.17
N ALA A 213 12.33 3.34 -20.67
CA ALA A 213 11.41 3.45 -19.53
C ALA A 213 12.18 3.72 -18.23
N GLU A 214 13.36 3.11 -18.06
CA GLU A 214 14.28 3.38 -16.96
C GLU A 214 14.81 4.82 -16.98
N GLU A 215 15.24 5.32 -18.14
CA GLU A 215 15.66 6.73 -18.31
C GLU A 215 14.57 7.72 -17.90
N LEU A 216 13.29 7.35 -18.05
CA LEU A 216 12.15 8.15 -17.61
C LEU A 216 11.73 7.90 -16.15
N GLY A 217 12.50 7.12 -15.39
CA GLY A 217 12.29 6.91 -13.96
C GLY A 217 11.13 5.97 -13.62
N ILE A 218 10.88 4.94 -14.42
CA ILE A 218 9.84 3.94 -14.13
C ILE A 218 10.04 3.24 -12.77
N ASP A 219 11.29 3.08 -12.36
CA ASP A 219 11.72 2.51 -11.08
C ASP A 219 11.25 3.37 -9.88
N HIS A 220 11.12 4.68 -10.07
CA HIS A 220 10.66 5.63 -9.06
C HIS A 220 9.14 5.57 -8.81
N CYS A 221 8.37 4.87 -9.65
CA CYS A 221 6.94 4.73 -9.45
C CYS A 221 6.61 3.95 -8.17
N ILE A 222 5.77 4.50 -7.30
CA ILE A 222 5.32 3.83 -6.05
C ILE A 222 4.10 2.91 -6.25
N GLU A 223 3.67 2.71 -7.50
CA GLU A 223 2.57 1.81 -7.87
C GLU A 223 1.22 2.10 -7.18
N CYS A 224 0.96 3.35 -6.81
CA CYS A 224 -0.27 3.73 -6.11
C CYS A 224 -1.56 3.61 -6.97
N GLY A 225 -1.43 3.51 -8.29
CA GLY A 225 -2.61 3.35 -9.17
C GLY A 225 -3.48 4.60 -9.35
N SER A 226 -3.13 5.76 -8.74
CA SER A 226 -3.88 7.01 -8.91
C SER A 226 -4.05 7.38 -10.39
N CYS A 227 -3.01 7.16 -11.20
CA CYS A 227 -3.03 7.43 -12.64
C CYS A 227 -4.05 6.57 -13.40
N SER A 228 -4.16 5.27 -13.09
CA SER A 228 -5.15 4.38 -13.71
C SER A 228 -6.57 4.78 -13.31
N TYR A 229 -6.78 5.14 -12.05
CA TYR A 229 -8.10 5.49 -11.53
C TYR A 229 -8.68 6.77 -12.16
N VAL A 230 -7.85 7.80 -12.36
CA VAL A 230 -8.32 9.07 -12.96
C VAL A 230 -8.37 9.05 -14.49
N CYS A 231 -8.00 7.93 -15.12
CA CYS A 231 -7.90 7.85 -16.58
C CYS A 231 -9.29 7.69 -17.21
N PRO A 232 -9.81 8.66 -17.98
CA PRO A 232 -11.11 8.53 -18.62
C PRO A 232 -11.13 7.43 -19.70
N SER A 233 -9.97 7.17 -20.33
CA SER A 233 -9.79 6.10 -21.31
C SER A 233 -9.64 4.71 -20.68
N GLN A 234 -9.61 4.62 -19.34
CA GLN A 234 -9.45 3.37 -18.58
C GLN A 234 -8.24 2.53 -19.05
N ILE A 235 -7.12 3.21 -19.29
CA ILE A 235 -5.84 2.57 -19.63
C ILE A 235 -5.26 1.97 -18.34
N PRO A 236 -4.84 0.69 -18.33
CA PRO A 236 -4.27 0.02 -17.16
C PRO A 236 -2.82 0.46 -16.91
N LEU A 237 -2.61 1.75 -16.65
CA LEU A 237 -1.30 2.40 -16.56
C LEU A 237 -0.40 1.77 -15.50
N VAL A 238 -0.91 1.57 -14.28
CA VAL A 238 -0.13 0.98 -13.18
C VAL A 238 0.23 -0.48 -13.45
N GLN A 239 -0.63 -1.24 -14.13
CA GLN A 239 -0.34 -2.63 -14.49
C GLN A 239 0.79 -2.71 -15.53
N TRP A 240 0.78 -1.83 -16.54
CA TRP A 240 1.92 -1.71 -17.46
C TRP A 240 3.19 -1.30 -16.72
N ILE A 241 3.13 -0.30 -15.85
CA ILE A 241 4.32 0.13 -15.10
C ILE A 241 4.87 -1.02 -14.23
N ARG A 242 4.01 -1.78 -13.55
CA ARG A 242 4.42 -2.98 -12.79
C ARG A 242 5.13 -4.00 -13.67
N LEU A 243 4.61 -4.26 -14.87
CA LEU A 243 5.25 -5.16 -15.83
C LEU A 243 6.64 -4.64 -16.25
N GLY A 244 6.76 -3.34 -16.52
CA GLY A 244 8.04 -2.72 -16.87
C GLY A 244 9.06 -2.81 -15.74
N LYS A 245 8.66 -2.54 -14.50
CA LYS A 245 9.53 -2.70 -13.31
C LYS A 245 9.99 -4.14 -13.12
N TYR A 246 9.09 -5.10 -13.32
CA TYR A 246 9.42 -6.52 -13.26
C TYR A 246 10.51 -6.90 -14.27
N HIS A 247 10.35 -6.50 -15.55
CA HIS A 247 11.34 -6.79 -16.59
C HIS A 247 12.67 -6.09 -16.33
N LEU A 248 12.67 -4.82 -15.92
CA LEU A 248 13.90 -4.11 -15.56
C LEU A 248 14.66 -4.79 -14.43
N THR A 249 13.95 -5.26 -13.41
CA THR A 249 14.56 -6.02 -12.30
C THR A 249 15.22 -7.29 -12.82
N GLN A 250 14.56 -8.03 -13.72
CA GLN A 250 15.14 -9.22 -14.33
C GLN A 250 16.36 -8.93 -15.20
N MET A 251 16.34 -7.83 -15.97
CA MET A 251 17.47 -7.42 -16.80
C MET A 251 18.68 -7.05 -15.95
N LYS A 252 18.48 -6.26 -14.89
CA LYS A 252 19.54 -5.91 -13.94
C LYS A 252 20.12 -7.12 -13.24
N ALA A 253 19.27 -8.08 -12.85
CA ALA A 253 19.73 -9.32 -12.25
C ALA A 253 20.61 -10.14 -13.20
N LYS A 254 20.27 -10.21 -14.50
CA LYS A 254 21.07 -10.91 -15.51
C LYS A 254 22.38 -10.19 -15.86
N ALA A 255 22.40 -8.86 -15.84
CA ALA A 255 23.61 -8.07 -16.10
C ALA A 255 24.60 -8.08 -14.92
N SER A 256 24.15 -8.50 -13.73
CA SER A 256 24.97 -8.60 -12.51
C SER A 256 25.60 -9.98 -12.32
N VAL A 257 25.43 -10.89 -13.28
CA VAL A 257 26.02 -12.23 -13.35
C VAL A 257 26.99 -12.27 -14.52
#